data_AF-A0A2L1FFM1-F1
#
_entry.id   AF-A0A2L1FFM1-F1
#
_cell.length_a   1.000
_cell.length_b   1.000
_cell.length_c   1.000
_cell.angle_alpha   90.00
_cell.angle_beta   90.00
_cell.angle_gamma   90.00
#
_symmetry.space_group_name_H-M   'P 1'
#
loop_
_entity.id
_entity.type
_entity.pdbx_description
1 polymer ?
#
loop_
_entity_poly.entity_id
_entity_poly.type
_entity_poly.pdbx_seq_one_letter_code
_entity_poly.pdbx_strand_id
1 'polypeptide(L)'
;MNKQRRMISLDETTDQYIQAYMEEHHFRFPGEAIEDICRKYRDEKEKEWSLQYISEVVSQNLHEVLKKELMKIRLGANAADKNSQILIELLNGIFFNKSELGDGFIPTSVQEVDPVRIAREEVERRIAHQRQKRIDWEESRGKKETH
;
A
#
# COMPACT_ATOMS: atom_id res chain seq x y z
N MET A 1 -29.51 31.48 -27.50
CA MET A 1 -28.32 32.09 -26.86
C MET A 1 -27.83 33.22 -27.75
N ASN A 2 -27.41 34.35 -27.16
CA ASN A 2 -26.85 35.47 -27.92
C ASN A 2 -25.40 35.18 -28.29
N LYS A 3 -25.09 35.10 -29.59
CA LYS A 3 -23.72 34.97 -30.09
C LYS A 3 -23.04 36.34 -30.07
N GLN A 4 -21.86 36.42 -29.46
CA GLN A 4 -21.04 37.64 -29.41
C GLN A 4 -19.95 37.53 -30.49
N ARG A 5 -19.89 38.52 -31.40
CA ARG A 5 -18.84 38.57 -32.44
C ARG A 5 -17.58 39.20 -31.86
N ARG A 6 -16.44 38.57 -32.11
CA ARG A 6 -15.11 39.08 -31.74
C ARG A 6 -14.18 38.99 -32.94
N MET A 7 -13.33 39.98 -33.10
CA MET A 7 -12.19 39.91 -34.02
C MET A 7 -11.01 39.36 -33.22
N ILE A 8 -10.41 38.26 -33.68
CA ILE A 8 -9.29 37.58 -33.02
C ILE A 8 -8.20 37.32 -34.04
N SER A 9 -6.96 37.34 -33.57
CA SER A 9 -5.79 36.88 -34.33
C SER A 9 -5.32 35.57 -33.71
N LEU A 10 -5.05 34.57 -34.54
CA LEU A 10 -4.55 33.27 -34.14
C LEU A 10 -3.18 33.06 -34.78
N ASP A 11 -2.31 32.32 -34.11
CA ASP A 11 -1.11 31.81 -34.76
C ASP A 11 -1.48 30.73 -35.79
N GLU A 12 -0.55 30.47 -36.71
CA GLU A 12 -0.78 29.56 -37.83
C GLU A 12 -1.09 28.13 -37.37
N THR A 13 -0.48 27.68 -36.26
CA THR A 13 -0.70 26.32 -35.75
C THR A 13 -2.09 26.15 -35.15
N THR A 14 -2.57 27.17 -34.42
CA THR A 14 -3.92 27.18 -33.85
C THR A 14 -4.99 27.28 -34.95
N ASP A 15 -4.77 28.09 -35.98
CA ASP A 15 -5.70 28.18 -37.11
C ASP A 15 -5.79 26.86 -37.86
N GLN A 16 -4.65 26.24 -38.18
CA GLN A 16 -4.60 24.90 -38.81
C GLN A 16 -5.32 23.84 -37.98
N TYR A 17 -5.12 23.84 -36.65
CA TYR A 17 -5.82 22.91 -35.75
C TYR A 17 -7.34 23.09 -35.83
N ILE A 18 -7.84 24.34 -35.81
CA ILE A 18 -9.28 24.63 -35.90
C ILE A 18 -9.83 24.17 -37.25
N GLN A 19 -9.11 24.40 -38.35
CA GLN A 19 -9.55 23.95 -39.68
C GLN A 19 -9.64 22.42 -39.75
N ALA A 20 -8.60 21.70 -39.30
CA ALA A 20 -8.61 20.24 -39.27
C ALA A 20 -9.77 19.70 -38.39
N TYR A 21 -10.00 20.32 -37.24
CA TYR A 21 -11.10 19.99 -36.35
C TYR A 21 -12.48 20.25 -37.00
N MET A 22 -12.60 21.34 -37.76
CA MET A 22 -13.81 21.66 -38.51
C MET A 22 -14.10 20.62 -39.59
N GLU A 23 -13.08 20.17 -40.32
CA GLU A 23 -13.22 19.12 -41.33
C GLU A 23 -13.62 17.80 -40.69
N GLU A 24 -12.92 17.39 -39.63
CA GLU A 24 -13.19 16.13 -38.91
C GLU A 24 -14.62 16.09 -38.35
N HIS A 25 -15.07 17.18 -37.72
CA HIS A 25 -16.38 17.25 -37.07
C HIS A 25 -17.48 17.92 -37.91
N HIS A 26 -17.17 18.25 -39.17
CA HIS A 26 -18.08 18.77 -40.18
C HIS A 26 -18.74 20.10 -39.80
N PHE A 27 -17.97 20.98 -39.14
CA PHE A 27 -18.42 22.33 -38.81
C PHE A 27 -18.28 23.26 -40.00
N ARG A 28 -19.33 24.05 -40.25
CA ARG A 28 -19.34 25.02 -41.36
C ARG A 28 -18.63 26.33 -41.00
N PHE A 29 -18.55 26.66 -39.71
CA PHE A 29 -18.01 27.92 -39.23
C PHE A 29 -17.00 27.70 -38.10
N PRO A 30 -15.86 28.41 -38.08
CA PRO A 30 -14.86 28.29 -37.01
C PRO A 30 -15.43 28.61 -35.63
N GLY A 31 -16.38 29.53 -35.55
CA GLY A 31 -17.03 29.86 -34.27
C GLY A 31 -17.76 28.67 -33.63
N GLU A 32 -18.31 27.75 -34.42
CA GLU A 32 -18.99 26.55 -33.91
C GLU A 32 -17.98 25.51 -33.42
N ALA A 33 -16.89 25.32 -34.15
CA ALA A 33 -15.78 24.48 -33.72
C ALA A 33 -15.15 24.98 -32.42
N ILE A 34 -14.87 26.29 -32.33
CA ILE A 34 -14.32 26.90 -31.11
C ILE A 34 -15.29 26.75 -29.92
N GLU A 35 -16.59 26.95 -30.14
CA GLU A 35 -17.60 26.76 -29.09
C GLU A 35 -17.63 25.31 -28.59
N ASP A 36 -17.55 24.33 -29.50
CA ASP A 36 -17.50 22.91 -29.15
C ASP A 36 -16.21 22.53 -28.40
N ILE A 37 -15.05 22.99 -28.88
CA ILE A 37 -13.76 22.79 -28.20
C ILE A 37 -13.79 23.36 -26.78
N CYS A 38 -14.27 24.61 -26.62
CA CYS A 38 -14.37 25.23 -25.31
C CYS A 38 -15.35 24.50 -24.38
N ARG A 39 -16.44 23.93 -24.90
CA ARG A 39 -17.37 23.11 -24.13
C ARG A 39 -16.69 21.81 -23.68
N LYS A 40 -16.08 21.06 -24.59
CA LYS A 40 -15.36 19.81 -24.27
C LYS A 40 -14.26 20.05 -23.24
N TYR A 41 -13.48 21.12 -23.39
CA TYR A 41 -12.43 21.47 -22.43
C TYR A 41 -12.98 21.76 -21.03
N ARG A 42 -14.11 22.46 -20.92
CA ARG A 42 -14.78 22.70 -19.63
C ARG A 42 -15.24 21.38 -19.00
N ASP A 43 -15.89 20.53 -19.79
CA ASP A 43 -16.40 19.23 -19.31
C ASP A 43 -15.24 18.30 -18.88
N GLU A 44 -14.13 18.32 -19.62
CA GLU A 44 -12.90 17.58 -19.27
C GLU A 44 -12.27 18.11 -17.99
N LYS A 45 -12.18 19.44 -17.84
CA LYS A 45 -11.67 20.05 -16.61
C LYS A 45 -12.54 19.66 -15.41
N GLU A 46 -13.86 19.76 -15.52
CA GLU A 46 -14.76 19.36 -14.43
C GLU A 46 -14.57 17.88 -14.04
N LYS A 47 -14.42 16.99 -15.03
CA LYS A 47 -14.09 15.57 -14.80
C LYS A 47 -12.72 15.39 -14.15
N GLU A 48 -11.70 16.12 -14.60
CA GLU A 48 -10.34 16.05 -14.03
C GLU A 48 -10.32 16.45 -12.56
N TRP A 49 -10.99 17.57 -12.22
CA TRP A 49 -11.19 18.00 -10.83
C TRP A 49 -11.93 16.93 -10.01
N SER A 50 -12.95 16.30 -10.58
CA SER A 50 -13.68 15.20 -9.92
C SER A 50 -12.80 13.96 -9.70
N LEU A 51 -11.94 13.60 -10.66
CA LEU A 51 -11.04 12.44 -10.56
C LEU A 51 -9.94 12.67 -9.53
N GLN A 52 -9.35 13.87 -9.50
CA GLN A 52 -8.36 14.24 -8.50
C GLN A 52 -8.96 14.17 -7.10
N TYR A 53 -10.15 14.76 -6.91
CA TYR A 53 -10.86 14.71 -5.65
C TYR A 53 -11.21 13.28 -5.23
N ILE A 54 -11.76 12.46 -6.14
CA ILE A 54 -12.08 11.06 -5.87
C ILE A 54 -10.81 10.28 -5.49
N SER A 55 -9.72 10.47 -6.23
CA SER A 55 -8.44 9.81 -5.95
C SER A 55 -7.92 10.14 -4.55
N GLU A 56 -7.98 11.43 -4.17
CA GLU A 56 -7.55 11.88 -2.84
C GLU A 56 -8.43 11.28 -1.73
N VAL A 57 -9.76 11.34 -1.87
CA VAL A 57 -10.70 10.77 -0.89
C VAL A 57 -10.54 9.25 -0.77
N VAL A 58 -10.37 8.55 -1.90
CA VAL A 58 -10.14 7.09 -1.89
C VAL A 58 -8.80 6.75 -1.22
N SER A 59 -7.73 7.49 -1.55
CA SER A 59 -6.42 7.29 -0.96
C SER A 59 -6.42 7.50 0.56
N GLN A 60 -7.06 8.57 1.04
CA GLN A 60 -7.21 8.85 2.46
C GLN A 60 -8.03 7.77 3.18
N ASN A 61 -9.16 7.35 2.61
CA ASN A 61 -9.99 6.29 3.19
C ASN A 61 -9.25 4.96 3.26
N LEU A 62 -8.52 4.59 2.19
CA LEU A 62 -7.70 3.38 2.19
C LEU A 62 -6.59 3.46 3.24
N HIS A 63 -5.92 4.60 3.38
CA HIS A 63 -4.89 4.80 4.40
C HIS A 63 -5.43 4.55 5.81
N GLU A 64 -6.58 5.13 6.15
CA GLU A 64 -7.18 4.99 7.49
C GLU A 64 -7.66 3.56 7.77
N VAL A 65 -8.30 2.90 6.79
CA VAL A 65 -8.72 1.50 6.94
C VAL A 65 -7.51 0.59 7.14
N LEU A 66 -6.47 0.72 6.30
CA LEU A 66 -5.25 -0.08 6.40
C LEU A 66 -4.52 0.14 7.73
N LYS A 67 -4.37 1.40 8.15
CA LYS A 67 -3.74 1.76 9.43
C LYS A 67 -4.47 1.11 10.60
N LYS A 68 -5.80 1.12 10.60
CA LYS A 68 -6.63 0.49 11.64
C LYS A 68 -6.45 -1.03 11.68
N GLU A 69 -6.49 -1.70 10.53
CA GLU A 69 -6.32 -3.16 10.48
C GLU A 69 -4.88 -3.58 10.86
N LEU A 70 -3.85 -2.86 10.39
CA LEU A 70 -2.46 -3.11 10.78
C LEU A 70 -2.25 -2.90 12.28
N MET A 71 -2.92 -1.93 12.91
CA MET A 71 -2.85 -1.73 14.35
C MET A 71 -3.42 -2.93 15.12
N LYS A 72 -4.55 -3.50 14.67
CA LYS A 72 -5.12 -4.72 15.28
C LYS A 72 -4.17 -5.91 15.15
N ILE A 73 -3.57 -6.11 13.97
CA ILE A 73 -2.58 -7.16 13.73
C ILE A 73 -1.39 -7.00 14.68
N ARG A 74 -0.86 -5.78 14.83
CA ARG A 74 0.24 -5.48 15.75
C ARG A 74 -0.12 -5.79 17.20
N LEU A 75 -1.33 -5.43 17.65
CA LEU A 75 -1.79 -5.75 19.00
C LEU A 75 -1.91 -7.25 19.22
N GLY A 76 -2.45 -7.99 18.25
CA GLY A 76 -2.53 -9.45 18.29
C GLY A 76 -1.15 -10.11 18.35
N ALA A 77 -0.21 -9.64 17.53
CA ALA A 77 1.17 -10.13 17.54
C ALA A 77 1.86 -9.89 18.89
N ASN A 78 1.72 -8.68 19.47
CA ASN A 78 2.28 -8.36 20.78
C ASN A 78 1.67 -9.21 21.91
N ALA A 79 0.37 -9.49 21.85
CA ALA A 79 -0.29 -10.35 22.83
C ALA A 79 0.21 -11.81 22.73
N ALA A 80 0.37 -12.32 21.50
CA ALA A 80 0.92 -13.65 21.26
C ALA A 80 2.39 -13.77 21.71
N ASP A 81 3.20 -12.74 21.46
CA ASP A 81 4.59 -12.66 21.90
C ASP A 81 4.70 -12.66 23.43
N LYS A 82 3.91 -11.82 24.10
CA LYS A 82 3.83 -11.79 25.57
C LYS A 82 3.39 -13.13 26.14
N ASN A 83 2.38 -13.78 25.55
CA ASN A 83 1.93 -15.09 25.98
C ASN A 83 3.01 -16.16 25.78
N SER A 84 3.76 -16.11 24.66
CA SER A 84 4.87 -17.02 24.40
C SER A 84 6.01 -16.83 25.42
N GLN A 85 6.32 -15.59 25.78
CA GLN A 85 7.29 -15.26 26.82
C GLN A 85 6.85 -15.80 28.19
N ILE A 86 5.58 -15.61 28.58
CA ILE A 86 5.03 -16.17 29.82
C ILE A 86 5.15 -17.71 29.82
N LEU A 87 4.85 -18.37 28.69
CA LEU A 87 5.01 -19.83 28.59
C LEU A 87 6.46 -20.28 28.70
N ILE A 88 7.39 -19.56 28.08
CA ILE A 88 8.84 -19.80 28.20
C ILE A 88 9.27 -19.68 29.66
N GLU A 89 8.81 -18.65 30.38
CA GLU A 89 9.11 -18.43 31.80
C GLU A 89 8.51 -19.51 32.71
N LEU A 90 7.26 -19.92 32.44
CA LEU A 90 6.62 -21.03 33.16
C LEU A 90 7.35 -22.35 32.93
N LEU A 91 7.75 -22.64 31.69
CA LEU A 91 8.56 -23.82 31.37
C LEU A 91 9.91 -23.76 32.08
N ASN A 92 10.58 -22.60 32.06
CA ASN A 92 11.81 -22.40 32.81
C ASN A 92 11.59 -22.67 34.31
N GLY A 93 10.51 -22.16 34.91
CA GLY A 93 10.14 -22.41 36.29
C GLY A 93 9.78 -23.87 36.61
N ILE A 94 9.16 -24.61 35.69
CA ILE A 94 8.87 -26.05 35.86
C ILE A 94 10.16 -26.88 35.79
N PHE A 95 11.04 -26.60 34.82
CA PHE A 95 12.34 -27.26 34.74
C PHE A 95 13.25 -26.86 35.91
N PHE A 96 13.07 -25.66 36.45
CA PHE A 96 13.76 -25.21 37.64
C PHE A 96 13.21 -25.86 38.92
N ASN A 97 11.89 -25.93 39.15
CA ASN A 97 11.32 -26.64 40.32
C ASN A 97 11.42 -28.17 40.21
N LYS A 98 11.73 -28.70 39.02
CA LYS A 98 12.23 -30.06 38.88
C LYS A 98 13.73 -30.07 39.03
N SER A 99 14.16 -30.24 40.27
CA SER A 99 14.90 -31.46 40.58
C SER A 99 14.59 -31.77 42.06
N GLU A 100 15.38 -32.37 42.92
CA GLU A 100 16.76 -31.97 43.14
C GLU A 100 17.11 -30.46 42.86
N LEU A 101 16.18 -29.54 42.48
CA LEU A 101 16.38 -28.11 42.21
C LEU A 101 15.29 -27.34 42.97
N GLY A 102 15.74 -26.58 43.96
CA GLY A 102 14.90 -25.88 44.92
C GLY A 102 14.64 -24.41 44.60
N ASP A 103 13.67 -23.88 45.35
CA ASP A 103 13.19 -22.51 45.54
C ASP A 103 13.70 -21.39 44.63
N GLY A 104 12.78 -20.88 43.81
CA GLY A 104 12.75 -19.47 43.42
C GLY A 104 12.97 -19.21 41.94
N PHE A 105 11.95 -18.65 41.28
CA PHE A 105 11.98 -18.02 39.96
C PHE A 105 13.36 -17.44 39.56
N ILE A 106 14.05 -18.10 38.63
CA ILE A 106 15.27 -17.59 37.98
C ILE A 106 14.91 -17.10 36.56
N PRO A 107 15.07 -15.81 36.25
CA PRO A 107 14.88 -15.29 34.89
C PRO A 107 15.84 -15.96 33.89
N THR A 108 15.42 -16.13 32.63
CA THR A 108 16.30 -16.66 31.56
C THR A 108 17.51 -15.77 31.28
N SER A 109 17.46 -14.49 31.66
CA SER A 109 18.61 -13.58 31.65
C SER A 109 19.67 -13.90 32.71
N VAL A 110 19.30 -14.66 33.74
CA VAL A 110 20.19 -15.08 34.84
C VAL A 110 20.71 -16.49 34.59
N GLN A 111 19.82 -17.45 34.28
CA GLN A 111 20.22 -18.79 33.86
C GLN A 111 19.15 -19.42 32.99
N GLU A 112 19.51 -19.75 31.74
CA GLU A 112 18.66 -20.46 30.80
C GLU A 112 18.97 -21.95 30.81
N VAL A 113 17.95 -22.80 31.02
CA VAL A 113 18.11 -24.27 30.96
C VAL A 113 18.06 -24.80 29.53
N ASP A 114 18.79 -25.89 29.28
CA ASP A 114 18.97 -26.44 27.93
C ASP A 114 17.67 -26.70 27.16
N PRO A 115 16.59 -27.26 27.74
CA PRO A 115 15.34 -27.46 27.00
C PRO A 115 14.73 -26.16 26.48
N VAL A 116 14.85 -25.06 27.24
CA VAL A 116 14.32 -23.74 26.85
C VAL A 116 15.16 -23.15 25.73
N ARG A 117 16.50 -23.25 25.85
CA ARG A 117 17.43 -22.83 24.80
C ARG A 117 17.19 -23.58 23.50
N ILE A 118 17.08 -24.91 23.55
CA ILE A 118 16.85 -25.77 22.39
C ILE A 118 15.52 -25.42 21.71
N ALA A 119 14.46 -25.20 22.49
CA ALA A 119 13.16 -24.82 21.94
C ALA A 119 13.22 -23.44 21.25
N ARG A 120 13.91 -22.46 21.84
CA ARG A 120 14.12 -21.13 21.23
C ARG A 120 14.88 -21.24 19.91
N GLU A 121 16.02 -21.93 19.91
CA GLU A 121 16.86 -22.13 18.72
C GLU A 121 16.10 -22.84 17.59
N GLU A 122 15.26 -23.83 17.91
CA GLU A 122 14.40 -24.52 16.93
C GLU A 122 13.36 -23.58 16.31
N VAL A 123 12.71 -22.75 17.11
CA VAL A 123 11.72 -21.78 16.64
C VAL A 123 12.38 -20.70 15.79
N GLU A 124 13.52 -20.15 16.21
CA GLU A 124 14.30 -19.18 15.44
C GLU A 124 14.73 -19.77 14.09
N ARG A 125 15.19 -21.02 14.08
CA ARG A 125 15.57 -21.72 12.84
C ARG A 125 14.38 -21.90 11.90
N ARG A 126 13.19 -22.23 12.41
CA ARG A 126 11.96 -22.31 11.60
C ARG A 126 11.56 -20.96 11.02
N ILE A 127 11.61 -19.89 11.82
CA ILE A 127 11.28 -18.54 11.35
C ILE A 127 12.27 -18.10 10.27
N ALA A 128 13.57 -18.32 10.48
CA ALA A 128 14.60 -18.01 9.50
C ALA A 128 14.41 -18.81 8.20
N HIS A 129 14.11 -20.12 8.30
CA HIS A 129 13.85 -20.96 7.13
C HIS A 129 12.61 -20.53 6.34
N GLN A 130 11.53 -20.12 7.04
CA GLN A 130 10.33 -19.58 6.38
C GLN A 130 10.60 -18.23 5.71
N ARG A 131 11.38 -17.34 6.34
CA ARG A 131 11.80 -16.06 5.75
C ARG A 131 12.63 -16.29 4.49
N GLN A 132 13.60 -17.21 4.54
CA GLN A 132 14.43 -17.57 3.39
C GLN A 132 13.57 -18.11 2.24
N LYS A 133 12.67 -19.06 2.50
CA LYS A 133 11.74 -19.59 1.48
C LYS A 133 10.90 -18.50 0.81
N ARG A 134 10.49 -17.47 1.57
CA ARG A 134 9.74 -16.34 1.02
C ARG A 134 10.61 -15.48 0.11
N ILE A 135 11.83 -15.16 0.54
CA ILE A 135 12.81 -14.41 -0.28
C ILE A 135 13.14 -15.17 -1.57
N ASP A 136 13.43 -16.47 -1.45
CA ASP A 136 13.73 -17.34 -2.61
C ASP A 136 12.53 -17.40 -3.59
N TRP A 137 11.31 -17.43 -3.07
CA TRP A 137 10.09 -17.38 -3.87
C TRP A 137 9.92 -16.02 -4.58
N GLU A 138 10.16 -14.91 -3.90
CA GLU A 138 10.11 -13.55 -4.46
C GLU A 138 11.17 -13.36 -5.57
N GLU A 139 12.40 -13.80 -5.34
CA GLU A 139 13.47 -13.80 -6.36
C GLU A 139 13.14 -14.68 -7.56
N SER A 140 12.49 -15.83 -7.34
CA SER A 140 12.07 -16.73 -8.42
C SER A 140 10.94 -16.15 -9.29
N ARG A 141 10.14 -15.22 -8.75
CA ARG A 141 9.13 -14.48 -9.53
C ARG A 141 9.76 -13.32 -10.30
N GLY A 142 10.69 -12.58 -9.70
CA GLY A 142 11.41 -11.49 -10.39
C GLY A 142 12.22 -11.96 -11.61
N LYS A 143 12.75 -13.20 -11.59
CA LYS A 143 13.44 -13.82 -12.74
C LYS A 143 12.51 -14.30 -13.85
N LYS A 144 11.21 -14.48 -13.59
CA LYS A 144 10.23 -14.90 -14.61
C LYS A 144 9.64 -13.72 -15.38
N GLU A 145 9.72 -12.50 -14.86
CA GLU A 145 9.20 -11.28 -15.51
C GLU A 145 10.25 -10.59 -16.41
N THR A 146 11.49 -11.08 -16.44
CA THR A 146 12.62 -10.54 -17.22
C THR A 146 13.02 -11.38 -18.44
N HIS A 147 12.21 -12.37 -18.83
CA HIS A 147 12.39 -13.18 -20.03
C HIS A 147 11.18 -13.12 -20.96
#